data_AF-A8G295-F1
#
_entry.id   AF-A8G295-F1
#
_cell.length_a   1.000
_cell.length_b   1.000
_cell.length_c   1.000
_cell.angle_alpha   90.00
_cell.angle_beta   90.00
_cell.angle_gamma   90.00
#
_symmetry.space_group_name_H-M   'P 1'
#
loop_
_entity.id
_entity.type
_entity.pdbx_description
1 polymer ?
#
loop_
_entity_poly.entity_id
_entity_poly.type
_entity_poly.pdbx_seq_one_letter_code
_entity_poly.pdbx_strand_id
1 'polypeptide(L)'
;MTILFPLIYSAALTYLVWKAFKVMSNGWGISDNQNKGFTSSSFKQNKYTIHPELLDKSGNITQEELLTVRFSNDNDSTLEEKNSATD
;
A
#
# COMPACT_ATOMS: atom_id res chain seq x y z
N MET A 1 -29.11 19.80 49.16
CA MET A 1 -29.19 20.42 47.82
C MET A 1 -27.90 21.11 47.37
N THR A 2 -26.85 21.19 48.20
CA THR A 2 -25.56 21.83 47.85
C THR A 2 -24.51 20.87 47.29
N ILE A 3 -24.68 19.56 47.47
CA ILE A 3 -23.73 18.52 47.01
C ILE A 3 -24.02 18.09 45.56
N LEU A 4 -25.24 18.30 45.07
CA LEU A 4 -25.64 17.89 43.72
C LEU A 4 -24.94 18.72 42.63
N PHE A 5 -24.79 20.03 42.87
CA PHE A 5 -24.13 20.95 41.95
C PHE A 5 -22.63 20.67 41.74
N PRO A 6 -21.81 20.49 42.79
CA PRO A 6 -20.40 20.13 42.61
C PRO A 6 -20.23 18.73 42.01
N LEU A 7 -21.15 17.81 42.27
CA LEU A 7 -21.09 16.44 41.75
C LEU A 7 -21.42 16.40 40.24
N ILE A 8 -22.47 17.11 39.81
CA ILE A 8 -22.81 17.22 38.38
C ILE A 8 -21.76 18.02 37.61
N TYR A 9 -21.19 19.07 38.23
CA TYR A 9 -20.14 19.88 37.63
C TYR A 9 -18.85 19.07 37.47
N SER A 10 -18.47 18.28 38.47
CA SER A 10 -17.31 17.40 38.39
C SER A 10 -17.49 16.33 37.32
N ALA A 11 -18.69 15.74 37.20
CA ALA A 11 -19.01 14.78 36.15
C ALA A 11 -18.96 15.41 34.74
N ALA A 12 -19.46 16.63 34.59
CA ALA A 12 -19.39 17.36 33.33
C ALA A 12 -17.94 17.70 32.95
N LEU A 13 -17.13 18.15 33.93
CA LEU A 13 -15.73 18.49 33.72
C LEU A 13 -14.92 17.27 33.27
N THR A 14 -15.05 16.13 33.96
CA THR A 14 -14.35 14.89 33.58
C THR A 14 -14.84 14.36 32.24
N TYR A 15 -16.13 14.47 31.94
CA TYR A 15 -16.69 14.10 30.64
C TYR A 15 -16.13 14.93 29.49
N LEU A 16 -16.04 16.25 29.65
CA LEU A 16 -15.48 17.15 28.63
C LEU A 16 -14.00 16.87 28.38
N VAL A 17 -13.23 16.66 29.45
CA VAL A 17 -11.82 16.28 29.38
C VAL A 17 -11.67 14.94 28.65
N TRP A 18 -12.44 13.92 29.04
CA TRP A 18 -12.46 12.62 28.38
C TRP A 18 -12.82 12.71 26.90
N LYS A 19 -13.80 13.55 26.54
CA LYS A 19 -14.22 13.78 25.15
C LYS A 19 -13.11 14.42 24.32
N ALA A 20 -12.41 15.42 24.85
CA ALA A 20 -11.28 16.06 24.19
C ALA A 20 -10.13 15.06 23.97
N PHE A 21 -9.75 14.31 25.00
CA PHE A 21 -8.74 13.25 24.89
C PHE A 21 -9.16 12.15 23.93
N LYS A 22 -10.43 11.73 23.93
CA LYS A 22 -10.96 10.73 22.99
C LYS A 22 -10.82 11.22 21.55
N VAL A 23 -11.27 12.44 21.25
CA VAL A 23 -11.14 13.04 19.90
C VAL A 23 -9.67 13.13 19.47
N MET A 24 -8.76 13.48 20.38
CA MET A 24 -7.33 13.50 20.09
C MET A 24 -6.74 12.09 19.91
N SER A 25 -7.19 11.10 20.67
CA SER A 25 -6.74 9.70 20.57
C SER A 25 -7.14 9.03 19.25
N ASN A 26 -8.27 9.45 18.65
CA ASN A 26 -8.68 9.04 17.31
C ASN A 26 -7.65 9.45 16.23
N GLY A 27 -6.85 10.49 16.47
CA GLY A 27 -5.75 10.89 15.58
C GLY A 27 -4.50 10.01 15.69
N TRP A 28 -4.37 9.21 16.76
CA TRP A 28 -3.15 8.42 17.04
C TRP A 28 -3.24 6.95 16.57
N GLY A 29 -4.38 6.51 16.05
CA GLY A 29 -4.65 5.11 15.69
C GLY A 29 -4.45 4.72 14.22
N ILE A 30 -3.95 5.62 13.36
CA ILE A 30 -3.83 5.34 11.91
C ILE A 30 -2.48 4.69 11.55
N SER A 31 -1.58 4.46 12.52
CA SER A 31 -0.28 3.82 12.23
C SER A 31 -0.26 2.29 12.41
N ASP A 32 -1.35 1.65 12.85
CA ASP A 32 -1.33 0.19 13.09
C ASP A 32 -2.64 -0.54 12.76
N ASN A 33 -3.21 -0.23 11.59
CA ASN A 33 -4.11 -1.18 10.93
C ASN A 33 -3.64 -1.49 9.52
N GLN A 34 -2.42 -2.03 9.46
CA GLN A 34 -1.89 -2.67 8.27
C GLN A 34 -2.13 -4.19 8.25
N ASN A 35 -2.85 -4.77 9.22
CA ASN A 35 -3.03 -6.23 9.33
C ASN A 35 -4.32 -6.70 10.03
N LYS A 36 -5.51 -6.19 9.66
CA LYS A 36 -6.76 -6.88 10.05
C LYS A 36 -7.93 -6.54 9.13
N GLY A 37 -8.19 -7.48 8.22
CA GLY A 37 -9.45 -7.58 7.48
C GLY A 37 -9.38 -7.09 6.03
N PHE A 38 -8.58 -7.74 5.18
CA PHE A 38 -8.80 -7.71 3.73
C PHE A 38 -10.04 -8.57 3.37
N THR A 39 -11.21 -8.14 3.84
CA THR A 39 -12.51 -8.52 3.24
C THR A 39 -13.14 -7.28 2.59
N SER A 40 -12.32 -6.57 1.83
CA SER A 40 -12.74 -5.96 0.58
C SER A 40 -11.49 -5.95 -0.30
N SER A 41 -11.63 -6.51 -1.48
CA SER A 41 -10.56 -6.75 -2.45
C SER A 41 -10.07 -5.45 -3.11
N SER A 42 -9.79 -4.41 -2.32
CA SER A 42 -8.90 -3.33 -2.74
C SER A 42 -7.49 -3.88 -2.62
N PHE A 43 -7.16 -4.77 -3.57
CA PHE A 43 -5.81 -5.12 -3.92
C PHE A 43 -5.06 -3.77 -3.95
N LYS A 44 -4.09 -3.58 -3.04
CA LYS A 44 -3.04 -2.56 -3.19
C LYS A 44 -2.31 -2.93 -4.47
N GLN A 45 -2.95 -2.70 -5.62
CA GLN A 45 -2.30 -2.76 -6.91
C GLN A 45 -1.44 -1.52 -6.83
N ASN A 46 -0.16 -1.69 -6.49
CA ASN A 46 0.84 -0.78 -7.02
C ASN A 46 0.43 -0.58 -8.48
N LYS A 47 0.06 0.65 -8.83
CA LYS A 47 -0.58 0.97 -10.10
C LYS A 47 0.49 0.87 -11.18
N TYR A 48 0.90 -0.35 -11.49
CA TYR A 48 1.81 -0.67 -12.56
C TYR A 48 1.01 -0.51 -13.84
N THR A 49 1.40 0.46 -14.66
CA THR A 49 0.87 0.61 -16.01
C THR A 49 1.59 -0.41 -16.88
N ILE A 50 0.88 -1.48 -17.24
CA ILE A 50 1.38 -2.50 -18.16
C ILE A 50 1.02 -2.04 -19.58
N HIS A 51 1.96 -2.13 -20.51
CA HIS A 51 1.68 -1.87 -21.92
C HIS A 51 0.67 -2.91 -22.45
N PRO A 52 -0.36 -2.53 -23.22
CA PRO A 52 -1.40 -3.46 -23.67
C PRO A 52 -0.87 -4.59 -24.53
N GLU A 53 0.29 -4.41 -25.18
CA GLU A 53 0.98 -5.43 -25.97
C GLU A 53 1.55 -6.58 -25.12
N LEU A 54 1.68 -6.40 -23.80
CA LEU A 54 2.13 -7.44 -22.87
C LEU A 54 0.97 -8.27 -22.33
N LEU A 55 -0.26 -8.02 -22.79
CA LEU A 55 -1.46 -8.69 -22.29
C LEU A 55 -2.12 -9.53 -23.39
N ASP A 56 -2.63 -10.70 -22.99
CA ASP A 56 -3.46 -11.53 -23.85
C ASP A 56 -4.87 -10.93 -24.05
N LYS A 57 -5.67 -11.53 -24.92
CA LYS A 57 -7.07 -11.11 -25.17
C LYS A 57 -7.97 -11.19 -23.94
N SER A 58 -7.54 -11.92 -22.91
CA SER A 58 -8.24 -12.11 -21.65
C SER A 58 -7.75 -11.17 -20.54
N GLY A 59 -6.74 -10.34 -20.80
CA GLY A 59 -6.17 -9.36 -19.87
C GLY A 59 -5.12 -9.93 -18.90
N ASN A 60 -4.60 -11.14 -19.14
CA ASN A 60 -3.48 -11.69 -18.38
C ASN A 60 -2.14 -11.41 -19.08
N ILE A 61 -1.02 -11.65 -18.41
CA ILE A 61 0.30 -11.52 -19.04
C ILE A 61 0.42 -12.49 -20.21
N THR A 62 0.76 -11.95 -21.38
CA THR A 62 0.89 -12.74 -22.60
C THR A 62 2.06 -13.72 -22.49
N GLN A 63 1.83 -14.95 -22.94
CA GLN A 63 2.86 -16.00 -23.05
C GLN A 63 3.35 -16.17 -24.48
N GLU A 64 2.86 -15.34 -25.41
CA GLU A 64 3.25 -15.38 -26.80
C GLU A 64 4.65 -14.78 -27.01
N GLU A 65 5.37 -15.28 -28.01
CA GLU A 65 6.67 -14.73 -28.37
C GLU A 65 6.48 -13.34 -29.01
N LEU A 66 6.92 -12.30 -28.31
CA LEU A 66 6.83 -10.93 -28.81
C LEU A 66 7.93 -10.67 -29.83
N LEU A 67 7.52 -10.19 -31.01
CA LEU A 67 8.46 -9.80 -32.05
C LEU A 67 9.33 -8.64 -31.56
N THR A 68 10.63 -8.90 -31.41
CA THR A 68 11.60 -7.88 -31.04
C THR A 68 12.58 -7.67 -32.18
N VAL A 69 12.70 -6.44 -32.66
CA VAL A 69 13.73 -6.08 -33.64
C VAL A 69 15.03 -5.82 -32.90
N ARG A 70 15.99 -6.75 -32.98
CA ARG A 70 17.37 -6.50 -32.54
C ARG A 70 18.13 -5.85 -33.68
N PHE A 71 18.57 -4.61 -33.48
CA PHE A 71 19.56 -4.03 -34.35
C PHE A 71 20.90 -4.69 -34.04
N SER A 72 21.52 -5.32 -35.04
CA SER A 72 22.92 -5.70 -34.96
C SER A 72 23.73 -4.41 -34.89
N ASN A 73 23.99 -3.93 -33.69
CA ASN A 73 25.05 -2.96 -33.50
C ASN A 73 26.33 -3.77 -33.62
N ASP A 74 27.23 -3.39 -34.53
CA ASP A 74 28.59 -3.93 -34.64
C ASP A 74 29.46 -3.64 -33.39
N ASN A 75 28.84 -3.43 -32.22
CA ASN A 75 29.44 -3.07 -30.94
C ASN A 75 29.01 -3.99 -29.77
N ASP A 76 28.20 -5.04 -30.00
CA ASP A 76 27.90 -6.05 -28.98
C ASP A 76 28.96 -7.16 -28.98
N SER A 77 30.16 -6.88 -28.46
CA SER A 77 31.20 -7.89 -28.24
C SER A 77 31.65 -8.06 -26.79
N THR A 78 30.96 -7.48 -25.80
CA THR A 78 31.47 -7.56 -24.40
C THR A 78 30.45 -7.86 -23.30
N LEU A 79 29.18 -8.17 -23.61
CA LEU A 79 28.18 -8.43 -22.56
C LEU A 79 27.77 -9.91 -22.36
N GLU A 80 28.30 -10.85 -23.14
CA GLU A 80 28.07 -12.29 -22.90
C GLU A 80 29.21 -13.02 -22.17
N GLU A 81 30.38 -12.39 -21.97
CA GLU A 81 31.53 -13.01 -21.25
C GLU A 81 31.57 -12.63 -19.77
N LYS A 82 30.46 -12.79 -19.03
CA LYS A 82 30.52 -12.67 -17.56
C LYS A 82 29.57 -13.60 -16.80
N ASN A 83 29.15 -14.71 -17.41
CA ASN A 83 28.29 -15.69 -16.76
C ASN A 83 28.78 -17.16 -16.90
N SER A 84 29.97 -17.40 -17.47
CA SER A 84 30.44 -18.76 -17.79
C SER A 84 31.87 -19.10 -17.30
N ALA A 85 32.34 -18.46 -16.23
CA ALA A 85 33.60 -18.84 -15.57
C ALA A 85 33.42 -18.88 -14.04
N THR A 86 32.68 -19.89 -13.57
CA THR A 86 32.79 -20.43 -12.20
C THR A 86 32.32 -21.88 -12.23
N ASP A 87 33.21 -22.79 -12.63
CA ASP A 87 33.58 -24.02 -11.92
C ASP A 87 34.76 -24.70 -12.65
#